data_AF-A0A146KBV1-F1
#
_entry.id   AF-A0A146KBV1-F1
#
_cell.length_a   1.000
_cell.length_b   1.000
_cell.length_c   1.000
_cell.angle_alpha   90.00
_cell.angle_beta   90.00
_cell.angle_gamma   90.00
#
_symmetry.space_group_name_H-M   'P 1'
#
loop_
_entity.id
_entity.type
_entity.pdbx_description
1 polymer ?
#
loop_
_entity_poly.entity_id
_entity_poly.type
_entity_poly.pdbx_seq_one_letter_code
_entity_poly.pdbx_strand_id
1 'polypeptide(L)'
;QRGMKCLLHEKPFKNVNGSGKHNNWSLQTDAGVNLFSQKHNPHFMLFFAIVMAAVDRSQELLRYSVATYQNGDRLGGHEAPPSIVSMFVGEQLEAVIKLLSNMQSLKNSPTQESPTLDIADSIPKIPLDNSDRNRTSPFAFTGNKFEFRMPGSSQNMSFCNTVLLASVAQVVREVISELDSQTEKQVTCRLAFEHQRVIFNGNNYTQEWSEEAQRRGLFVSSSQSEILRLILTPKSVGIFDGILSQQELQIRYLVFQKQFVQHGFIEGNLVLQMLSQKFIPFISRQVANAVSQ
;
A
#
# COMPACT_ATOMS: atom_id res chain seq x y z
N GLN A 1 22.66 -20.06 19.34
CA GLN A 1 24.13 -19.94 19.31
C GLN A 1 24.69 -18.74 20.10
N ARG A 2 23.95 -17.64 20.32
CA ARG A 2 24.47 -16.48 21.10
C ARG A 2 23.69 -16.12 22.38
N GLY A 3 22.89 -17.03 22.94
CA GLY A 3 22.02 -16.73 24.10
C GLY A 3 20.88 -15.72 23.85
N MET A 4 20.78 -15.16 22.64
CA MET A 4 19.73 -14.21 22.25
C MET A 4 18.54 -14.90 21.56
N LYS A 5 17.38 -14.24 21.59
CA LYS A 5 16.17 -14.60 20.84
C LYS A 5 15.84 -13.49 19.84
N CYS A 6 15.70 -13.84 18.57
CA CYS A 6 15.24 -12.91 17.54
C CYS A 6 13.70 -12.91 17.54
N LEU A 7 13.09 -11.74 17.70
CA LEU A 7 11.65 -11.55 17.63
C LEU A 7 11.31 -10.94 16.28
N LEU A 8 10.59 -11.70 15.45
CA LEU A 8 10.08 -11.21 14.16
C LEU A 8 8.66 -10.64 14.25
N HIS A 9 8.11 -10.59 15.46
CA HIS A 9 6.81 -9.99 15.73
C HIS A 9 6.82 -8.50 15.38
N GLU A 10 5.76 -8.03 14.73
CA GLU A 10 5.61 -6.67 14.22
C GLU A 10 5.58 -5.63 15.34
N LYS A 11 5.03 -5.99 16.50
CA LYS A 11 4.94 -5.12 17.68
C LYS A 11 5.29 -5.86 18.98
N PRO A 12 6.57 -6.20 19.23
CA PRO A 12 6.94 -7.04 20.36
C PRO A 12 6.82 -6.33 21.72
N PHE A 13 6.91 -5.00 21.73
CA PHE A 13 6.80 -4.17 22.93
C PHE A 13 5.85 -3.00 22.71
N LYS A 14 5.02 -2.72 23.71
CA LYS A 14 4.13 -1.55 23.73
C LYS A 14 4.96 -0.26 23.84
N ASN A 15 4.52 0.82 23.20
CA ASN A 15 5.15 2.16 23.21
C ASN A 15 6.57 2.25 22.62
N VAL A 16 7.07 1.19 21.97
CA VAL A 16 8.35 1.18 21.22
C VAL A 16 8.03 1.02 19.73
N ASN A 17 8.91 1.47 18.83
CA ASN A 17 8.72 1.30 17.38
C ASN A 17 8.48 -0.16 16.99
N GLY A 18 7.67 -0.35 15.94
CA GLY A 18 7.38 -1.67 15.38
C GLY A 18 8.47 -2.17 14.43
N SER A 19 8.36 -3.43 14.04
CA SER A 19 9.20 -4.08 13.02
C SER A 19 8.42 -4.25 11.72
N GLY A 20 8.95 -3.71 10.63
CA GLY A 20 8.37 -3.82 9.28
C GLY A 20 9.32 -4.51 8.30
N LYS A 21 8.78 -4.93 7.16
CA LYS A 21 9.55 -5.49 6.04
C LYS A 21 9.22 -4.73 4.77
N HIS A 22 9.95 -3.65 4.52
CA HIS A 22 9.68 -2.83 3.34
C HIS A 22 10.02 -3.60 2.06
N ASN A 23 9.13 -3.48 1.07
CA ASN A 23 9.31 -4.07 -0.24
C ASN A 23 9.75 -3.01 -1.22
N ASN A 24 11.04 -3.02 -1.56
CA ASN A 24 11.57 -2.19 -2.63
C ASN A 24 11.34 -2.92 -3.96
N TRP A 25 10.49 -2.36 -4.81
CA TRP A 25 10.03 -2.97 -6.03
C TRP A 25 10.31 -2.07 -7.25
N SER A 26 10.88 -2.67 -8.28
CA SER A 26 11.15 -2.03 -9.57
C SER A 26 10.90 -3.00 -10.71
N LEU A 27 10.66 -2.48 -11.92
CA LEU A 27 10.55 -3.27 -13.14
C LEU A 27 11.71 -2.95 -14.08
N GLN A 28 12.29 -3.99 -14.65
CA GLN A 28 13.41 -3.89 -15.57
C GLN A 28 13.12 -4.75 -16.81
N THR A 29 13.51 -4.26 -17.99
CA THR A 29 13.47 -5.05 -19.21
C THR A 29 14.59 -6.09 -19.22
N ASP A 30 14.49 -7.08 -20.10
CA ASP A 30 15.55 -8.06 -20.39
C ASP A 30 16.85 -7.40 -20.88
N ALA A 31 16.75 -6.27 -21.58
CA ALA A 31 17.87 -5.42 -21.98
C ALA A 31 18.49 -4.60 -20.82
N GLY A 32 17.97 -4.72 -19.60
CA GLY A 32 18.51 -4.08 -18.42
C GLY A 32 18.03 -2.64 -18.17
N VAL A 33 17.00 -2.16 -18.89
CA VAL A 33 16.46 -0.80 -18.70
C VAL A 33 15.47 -0.79 -17.54
N ASN A 34 15.74 0.01 -16.50
CA ASN A 34 14.80 0.23 -15.41
C ASN A 34 13.64 1.12 -15.89
N LEU A 35 12.42 0.56 -15.90
CA LEU A 35 11.22 1.24 -16.39
C LEU A 35 10.81 2.44 -15.52
N PHE A 36 11.29 2.49 -14.28
CA PHE A 36 11.06 3.58 -13.35
C PHE A 36 12.22 4.59 -13.28
N SER A 37 13.19 4.50 -14.19
CA SER A 37 14.26 5.50 -14.29
C SER A 37 13.86 6.65 -15.22
N GLN A 38 13.63 7.84 -14.65
CA GLN A 38 13.34 9.06 -15.41
C GLN A 38 14.42 9.41 -16.45
N LYS A 39 15.70 9.12 -16.14
CA LYS A 39 16.84 9.51 -16.97
C LYS A 39 17.04 8.58 -18.17
N HIS A 40 16.70 7.31 -18.01
CA HIS A 40 17.08 6.24 -18.95
C HIS A 40 15.89 5.56 -19.64
N ASN A 41 14.65 5.93 -19.27
CA ASN A 41 13.44 5.40 -19.89
C ASN A 41 12.53 6.55 -20.39
N PRO A 42 12.36 6.74 -21.71
CA PRO A 42 11.42 7.76 -22.23
C PRO A 42 9.97 7.46 -21.87
N HIS A 43 9.62 6.19 -21.61
CA HIS A 43 8.27 5.75 -21.25
C HIS A 43 7.99 5.81 -19.74
N PHE A 44 8.87 6.45 -18.96
CA PHE A 44 8.80 6.49 -17.49
C PHE A 44 7.41 6.89 -16.99
N MET A 45 6.82 7.95 -17.56
CA MET A 45 5.55 8.49 -17.09
C MET A 45 4.36 7.59 -17.39
N LEU A 46 4.37 6.84 -18.50
CA LEU A 46 3.35 5.84 -18.77
C LEU A 46 3.40 4.74 -17.69
N PHE A 47 4.58 4.14 -17.46
CA PHE A 47 4.73 3.10 -16.45
C PHE A 47 4.45 3.60 -15.03
N PHE A 48 4.80 4.85 -14.73
CA PHE A 48 4.44 5.48 -13.47
C PHE A 48 2.91 5.60 -13.32
N ALA A 49 2.21 6.09 -14.34
CA ALA A 49 0.76 6.23 -14.35
C ALA A 49 0.05 4.86 -14.26
N ILE A 50 0.61 3.81 -14.88
CA ILE A 50 0.14 2.43 -14.73
C ILE A 50 0.22 1.97 -13.28
N VAL A 51 1.35 2.18 -12.59
CA VAL A 51 1.50 1.81 -11.18
C VAL A 51 0.56 2.62 -10.30
N MET A 52 0.41 3.92 -10.57
CA MET A 52 -0.54 4.76 -9.85
C MET A 52 -1.98 4.28 -9.97
N ALA A 53 -2.41 3.93 -11.19
CA ALA A 53 -3.72 3.33 -11.44
C ALA A 53 -3.88 1.99 -10.74
N ALA A 54 -2.86 1.13 -10.77
CA ALA A 54 -2.89 -0.17 -10.09
C ALA A 54 -3.04 0.00 -8.57
N VAL A 55 -2.30 0.92 -7.96
CA VAL A 55 -2.39 1.20 -6.52
C VAL A 55 -3.76 1.78 -6.16
N ASP A 56 -4.26 2.77 -6.91
CA ASP A 56 -5.57 3.39 -6.67
C ASP A 56 -6.71 2.37 -6.81
N ARG A 57 -6.68 1.50 -7.82
CA ARG A 57 -7.74 0.51 -8.06
C ARG A 57 -7.68 -0.65 -7.07
N SER A 58 -6.50 -1.04 -6.60
CA SER A 58 -6.32 -2.23 -5.76
C SER A 58 -6.05 -1.94 -4.27
N GLN A 59 -6.38 -0.75 -3.78
CA GLN A 59 -6.18 -0.34 -2.37
C GLN A 59 -6.65 -1.41 -1.36
N GLU A 60 -7.85 -1.97 -1.58
CA GLU A 60 -8.44 -3.02 -0.74
C GLU A 60 -7.58 -4.29 -0.70
N LEU A 61 -7.06 -4.72 -1.86
CA LEU A 61 -6.23 -5.92 -1.96
C LEU A 61 -4.81 -5.70 -1.44
N LEU A 62 -4.22 -4.54 -1.71
CA LEU A 62 -2.93 -4.15 -1.12
C LEU A 62 -3.05 -4.08 0.41
N ARG A 63 -4.19 -3.61 0.91
CA ARG A 63 -4.47 -3.62 2.35
C ARG A 63 -4.70 -5.02 2.91
N TYR A 64 -5.38 -5.89 2.16
CA TYR A 64 -5.56 -7.30 2.49
C TYR A 64 -4.23 -8.06 2.56
N SER A 65 -3.31 -7.79 1.63
CA SER A 65 -2.02 -8.51 1.56
C SER A 65 -1.16 -8.34 2.82
N VAL A 66 -1.42 -7.27 3.59
CA VAL A 66 -0.72 -6.93 4.83
C VAL A 66 -1.57 -7.11 6.10
N ALA A 67 -2.80 -7.62 5.97
CA ALA A 67 -3.76 -7.77 7.06
C ALA A 67 -3.52 -9.03 7.90
N THR A 68 -2.43 -9.05 8.66
CA THR A 68 -2.21 -10.05 9.71
C THR A 68 -2.64 -9.51 11.06
N TYR A 69 -2.91 -10.42 12.01
CA TYR A 69 -3.30 -10.08 13.37
C TYR A 69 -2.28 -9.12 14.00
N GLN A 70 -1.00 -9.48 13.98
CA GLN A 70 0.09 -8.70 14.60
C GLN A 70 0.39 -7.39 13.87
N ASN A 71 0.36 -7.38 12.54
CA ASN A 71 0.62 -6.16 11.77
C ASN A 71 -0.49 -5.12 11.96
N GLY A 72 -1.68 -5.54 12.40
CA GLY A 72 -2.74 -4.61 12.76
C GLY A 72 -2.41 -3.69 13.92
N ASP A 73 -1.69 -4.19 14.92
CA ASP A 73 -1.21 -3.37 16.05
C ASP A 73 -0.01 -2.49 15.69
N ARG A 74 0.63 -2.78 14.54
CA ARG A 74 1.77 -2.00 14.04
C ARG A 74 1.32 -0.77 13.25
N LEU A 75 0.41 -0.94 12.30
CA LEU A 75 0.02 0.12 11.36
C LEU A 75 -0.66 1.30 12.08
N GLY A 76 -0.36 2.53 11.63
CA GLY A 76 -0.98 3.75 12.17
C GLY A 76 -0.30 4.35 13.41
N GLY A 77 0.89 3.86 13.81
CA GLY A 77 1.65 4.46 14.90
C GLY A 77 3.15 4.19 14.84
N HIS A 78 3.92 4.99 15.57
CA HIS A 78 5.37 4.80 15.81
C HIS A 78 6.18 4.46 14.55
N GLU A 79 6.17 5.35 13.55
CA GLU A 79 6.88 5.23 12.27
C GLU A 79 6.31 4.20 11.27
N ALA A 80 5.26 3.45 11.61
CA ALA A 80 4.57 2.59 10.67
C ALA A 80 3.49 3.35 9.90
N PRO A 81 3.35 3.17 8.57
CA PRO A 81 2.34 3.88 7.79
C PRO A 81 0.92 3.61 8.30
N PRO A 82 -0.04 4.54 8.11
CA PRO A 82 -1.43 4.28 8.44
C PRO A 82 -2.02 3.18 7.56
N SER A 83 -3.24 2.78 7.89
CA SER A 83 -4.01 1.74 7.19
C SER A 83 -4.58 2.18 5.84
N ILE A 84 -4.54 3.47 5.52
CA ILE A 84 -5.03 4.06 4.26
C ILE A 84 -3.93 3.95 3.23
N VAL A 85 -4.21 3.32 2.08
CA VAL A 85 -3.23 3.16 1.00
C VAL A 85 -3.12 4.46 0.18
N SER A 86 -1.95 5.09 0.19
CA SER A 86 -1.66 6.33 -0.55
C SER A 86 -0.24 6.30 -1.12
N MET A 87 -0.01 7.10 -2.16
CA MET A 87 1.27 7.22 -2.84
C MET A 87 1.99 8.51 -2.49
N PHE A 88 3.23 8.40 -2.03
CA PHE A 88 4.16 9.53 -1.95
C PHE A 88 5.02 9.57 -3.22
N VAL A 89 5.07 10.72 -3.88
CA VAL A 89 5.71 10.88 -5.19
C VAL A 89 6.67 12.07 -5.25
N GLY A 90 6.63 12.97 -4.26
CA GLY A 90 7.39 14.22 -4.25
C GLY A 90 6.65 15.35 -4.99
N GLU A 91 7.03 16.60 -4.69
CA GLU A 91 6.32 17.78 -5.21
C GLU A 91 6.48 17.93 -6.73
N GLN A 92 7.66 17.61 -7.25
CA GLN A 92 7.96 17.78 -8.67
C GLN A 92 7.15 16.81 -9.53
N LEU A 93 7.09 15.54 -9.11
CA LEU A 93 6.34 14.52 -9.84
C LEU A 93 4.83 14.74 -9.68
N GLU A 94 4.37 15.21 -8.52
CA GLU A 94 2.98 15.62 -8.32
C GLU A 94 2.59 16.77 -9.26
N ALA A 95 3.46 17.78 -9.45
CA ALA A 95 3.20 18.88 -10.37
C ALA A 95 3.06 18.40 -11.83
N VAL A 96 3.89 17.45 -12.26
CA VAL A 96 3.81 16.83 -13.59
C VAL A 96 2.50 16.07 -13.76
N ILE A 97 2.09 15.30 -12.75
CA ILE A 97 0.82 14.54 -12.78
C ILE A 97 -0.38 15.49 -12.84
N LYS A 98 -0.36 16.59 -12.08
CA LYS A 98 -1.40 17.63 -12.15
C LYS A 98 -1.48 18.25 -13.54
N LEU A 99 -0.34 18.53 -14.18
CA LEU A 99 -0.33 19.04 -15.55
C LEU A 99 -0.97 18.05 -16.54
N LEU A 100 -0.60 16.76 -16.46
CA LEU A 100 -1.17 15.70 -17.30
C LEU A 100 -2.68 15.53 -17.07
N SER A 101 -3.11 15.58 -15.81
CA SER A 101 -4.53 15.58 -15.45
C SER A 101 -5.28 16.78 -16.06
N ASN A 102 -4.72 17.98 -15.95
CA ASN A 102 -5.37 19.20 -16.46
C ASN A 102 -5.51 19.16 -17.99
N MET A 103 -4.52 18.62 -18.70
CA MET A 103 -4.62 18.40 -20.15
C MET A 103 -5.82 17.51 -20.50
N GLN A 104 -6.05 16.43 -19.75
CA GLN A 104 -7.21 15.57 -19.96
C GLN A 104 -8.53 16.28 -19.62
N SER A 105 -8.55 17.06 -18.52
CA SER A 105 -9.76 17.81 -18.11
C SER A 105 -10.21 18.81 -19.17
N LEU A 106 -9.27 19.52 -19.80
CA LEU A 106 -9.58 20.48 -20.87
C LEU A 106 -10.18 19.78 -22.09
N LYS A 107 -9.69 18.59 -22.45
CA LYS A 107 -10.25 17.78 -23.55
C LYS A 107 -11.70 17.34 -23.29
N ASN A 108 -12.09 17.19 -22.02
CA ASN A 108 -13.43 16.74 -21.62
C ASN A 108 -14.45 17.90 -21.47
N SER A 109 -14.03 19.18 -21.59
CA SER A 109 -14.92 20.33 -21.42
C SER A 109 -15.75 20.61 -22.68
N PRO A 110 -17.09 20.79 -22.58
CA PRO A 110 -17.98 21.03 -23.72
C PRO A 110 -17.91 22.44 -24.30
N THR A 111 -17.23 23.37 -23.64
CA THR A 111 -17.13 24.79 -24.06
C THR A 111 -15.67 25.21 -24.17
N GLN A 112 -15.16 25.24 -25.40
CA GLN A 112 -14.35 26.31 -26.01
C GLN A 112 -13.42 25.74 -27.08
N GLU A 113 -13.34 26.50 -28.19
CA GLU A 113 -12.33 26.42 -29.23
C GLU A 113 -10.98 26.07 -28.61
N SER A 114 -10.44 24.94 -29.03
CA SER A 114 -9.13 24.44 -28.65
C SER A 114 -8.11 25.57 -28.71
N PRO A 115 -7.64 26.13 -27.57
CA PRO A 115 -6.35 26.75 -27.60
C PRO A 115 -5.43 25.59 -27.93
N THR A 116 -4.80 25.63 -29.10
CA THR A 116 -3.61 24.83 -29.40
C THR A 116 -2.56 25.20 -28.36
N LEU A 117 -2.71 24.65 -27.17
CA LEU A 117 -1.64 24.44 -26.23
C LEU A 117 -0.78 23.39 -26.90
N ASP A 118 0.12 23.88 -27.75
CA ASP A 118 1.37 23.25 -28.14
C ASP A 118 2.22 23.04 -26.88
N ILE A 119 1.69 22.28 -25.92
CA ILE A 119 2.52 21.56 -24.97
C ILE A 119 3.08 20.45 -25.84
N ALA A 120 4.28 20.70 -26.36
CA ALA A 120 5.06 19.83 -27.22
C ALA A 120 4.75 18.34 -27.01
N ASP A 121 4.83 17.55 -28.08
CA ASP A 121 4.63 16.09 -28.08
C ASP A 121 5.43 15.32 -27.01
N SER A 122 6.39 15.98 -26.35
CA SER A 122 7.11 15.48 -25.19
C SER A 122 6.40 15.74 -23.85
N ILE A 123 6.29 14.69 -23.06
CA ILE A 123 6.08 14.77 -21.60
C ILE A 123 7.13 15.72 -21.00
N PRO A 124 6.76 16.65 -20.08
CA PRO A 124 7.70 17.59 -19.49
C PRO A 124 8.91 16.89 -18.87
N LYS A 125 10.11 17.46 -19.06
CA LYS A 125 11.32 16.98 -18.39
C LYS A 125 11.19 17.19 -16.88
N ILE A 126 11.35 16.12 -16.12
CA ILE A 126 11.19 16.10 -14.67
C ILE A 126 12.58 16.34 -14.04
N PRO A 127 12.76 17.33 -13.15
CA PRO A 127 13.98 17.44 -12.38
C PRO A 127 14.11 16.26 -11.39
N LEU A 128 15.33 15.98 -10.95
CA LEU A 128 15.56 14.97 -9.91
C LEU A 128 15.15 15.55 -8.56
N ASP A 129 14.07 15.05 -7.99
CA ASP A 129 13.66 15.40 -6.63
C ASP A 129 14.47 14.60 -5.60
N ASN A 130 15.14 15.33 -4.70
CA ASN A 130 15.90 14.79 -3.57
C ASN A 130 15.16 15.03 -2.24
N SER A 131 13.88 15.40 -2.29
CA SER A 131 13.06 15.66 -1.10
C SER A 131 13.03 14.45 -0.16
N ASP A 132 13.31 14.75 1.10
CA ASP A 132 13.56 13.76 2.15
C ASP A 132 12.32 12.90 2.41
N ARG A 133 12.62 11.66 2.77
CA ARG A 133 11.74 10.51 2.86
C ARG A 133 10.61 10.80 3.83
N ASN A 134 9.42 11.09 3.30
CA ASN A 134 8.21 10.94 4.10
C ASN A 134 8.03 9.45 4.44
N ARG A 135 8.65 9.00 5.54
CA ARG A 135 8.67 7.59 6.00
C ARG A 135 7.29 7.05 6.35
N THR A 136 6.30 7.94 6.46
CA THR A 136 4.93 7.63 6.87
C THR A 136 4.04 7.17 5.72
N SER A 137 4.48 7.34 4.47
CA SER A 137 3.69 6.91 3.31
C SER A 137 3.69 5.38 3.16
N PRO A 138 2.52 4.76 2.89
CA PRO A 138 2.39 3.34 2.57
C PRO A 138 3.16 2.89 1.34
N PHE A 139 3.15 3.69 0.27
CA PHE A 139 3.72 3.34 -1.02
C PHE A 139 4.48 4.56 -1.59
N ALA A 140 5.82 4.54 -1.56
CA ALA A 140 6.60 5.72 -1.89
C ALA A 140 7.45 5.50 -3.15
N PHE A 141 7.41 6.44 -4.09
CA PHE A 141 8.40 6.50 -5.16
C PHE A 141 9.69 7.10 -4.63
N THR A 142 10.82 6.41 -4.83
CA THR A 142 12.13 6.81 -4.29
C THR A 142 13.17 7.00 -5.41
N GLY A 143 12.73 7.62 -6.51
CA GLY A 143 13.56 8.05 -7.64
C GLY A 143 13.67 7.05 -8.79
N ASN A 144 13.85 5.76 -8.50
CA ASN A 144 13.96 4.71 -9.53
C ASN A 144 13.26 3.39 -9.19
N LYS A 145 12.44 3.40 -8.12
CA LYS A 145 11.72 2.25 -7.59
C LYS A 145 10.61 2.73 -6.67
N PHE A 146 9.67 1.84 -6.39
CA PHE A 146 8.66 2.05 -5.36
C PHE A 146 9.04 1.29 -4.09
N GLU A 147 8.64 1.83 -2.94
CA GLU A 147 8.83 1.22 -1.62
C GLU A 147 7.46 1.03 -0.98
N PHE A 148 7.01 -0.22 -0.87
CA PHE A 148 5.80 -0.59 -0.15
C PHE A 148 6.13 -0.92 1.31
N ARG A 149 5.68 -0.07 2.23
CA ARG A 149 6.12 -0.04 3.64
C ARG A 149 5.14 -0.67 4.63
N MET A 150 3.94 -1.03 4.17
CA MET A 150 2.92 -1.67 5.00
C MET A 150 3.21 -3.12 5.43
N PRO A 151 4.01 -3.94 4.72
CA PRO A 151 4.24 -5.32 5.15
C PRO A 151 4.93 -5.43 6.51
N GLY A 152 4.42 -6.32 7.35
CA GLY A 152 4.97 -6.66 8.66
C GLY A 152 6.24 -7.51 8.58
N SER A 153 7.07 -7.47 9.63
CA SER A 153 8.35 -8.19 9.70
C SER A 153 8.24 -9.71 9.57
N SER A 154 7.15 -10.32 10.05
CA SER A 154 6.94 -11.77 9.97
C SER A 154 6.32 -12.20 8.64
N GLN A 155 5.76 -11.27 7.87
CA GLN A 155 4.97 -11.60 6.69
C GLN A 155 5.79 -12.22 5.56
N ASN A 156 5.14 -13.16 4.86
CA ASN A 156 5.64 -13.70 3.59
C ASN A 156 5.38 -12.69 2.46
N MET A 157 6.46 -12.23 1.82
CA MET A 157 6.41 -11.22 0.77
C MET A 157 5.83 -11.72 -0.56
N SER A 158 5.80 -13.03 -0.78
CA SER A 158 5.31 -13.62 -2.03
C SER A 158 3.91 -13.13 -2.36
N PHE A 159 2.98 -13.15 -1.40
CA PHE A 159 1.61 -12.77 -1.69
C PHE A 159 1.42 -11.25 -1.84
N CYS A 160 2.17 -10.44 -1.08
CA CYS A 160 2.20 -8.99 -1.30
C CYS A 160 2.67 -8.67 -2.73
N ASN A 161 3.69 -9.38 -3.21
CA ASN A 161 4.17 -9.25 -4.58
C ASN A 161 3.17 -9.80 -5.60
N THR A 162 2.49 -10.92 -5.33
CA THR A 162 1.43 -11.44 -6.21
C THR A 162 0.32 -10.40 -6.40
N VAL A 163 -0.16 -9.79 -5.31
CA VAL A 163 -1.17 -8.73 -5.37
C VAL A 163 -0.67 -7.54 -6.20
N LEU A 164 0.51 -7.02 -5.87
CA LEU A 164 1.07 -5.86 -6.58
C LEU A 164 1.26 -6.14 -8.08
N LEU A 165 1.85 -7.29 -8.43
CA LEU A 165 2.09 -7.68 -9.82
C LEU A 165 0.80 -7.95 -10.58
N ALA A 166 -0.19 -8.61 -9.96
CA ALA A 166 -1.49 -8.85 -10.57
C ALA A 166 -2.22 -7.54 -10.88
N SER A 167 -2.26 -6.61 -9.91
CA SER A 167 -2.85 -5.29 -10.09
C SER A 167 -2.17 -4.49 -11.22
N VAL A 168 -0.84 -4.49 -11.27
CA VAL A 168 -0.09 -3.82 -12.33
C VAL A 168 -0.32 -4.49 -13.68
N ALA A 169 -0.30 -5.82 -13.75
CA ALA A 169 -0.52 -6.57 -14.98
C ALA A 169 -1.92 -6.34 -15.57
N GLN A 170 -2.95 -6.19 -14.74
CA GLN A 170 -4.29 -5.82 -15.21
C GLN A 170 -4.27 -4.48 -15.93
N VAL A 171 -3.69 -3.44 -15.32
CA VAL A 171 -3.62 -2.11 -15.94
C VAL A 171 -2.76 -2.13 -17.20
N VAL A 172 -1.65 -2.89 -17.22
CA VAL A 172 -0.82 -3.06 -18.42
C VAL A 172 -1.63 -3.66 -19.58
N ARG A 173 -2.46 -4.69 -19.33
CA ARG A 173 -3.31 -5.29 -20.36
C ARG A 173 -4.30 -4.29 -20.96
N GLU A 174 -4.92 -3.47 -20.12
CA GLU A 174 -5.83 -2.41 -20.57
C GLU A 174 -5.09 -1.36 -21.41
N VAL A 175 -3.93 -0.90 -20.93
CA VAL A 175 -3.09 0.08 -21.65
C VAL A 175 -2.66 -0.45 -23.01
N ILE A 176 -2.23 -1.72 -23.10
CA ILE A 176 -1.87 -2.33 -24.39
C ILE A 176 -3.02 -2.25 -25.38
N SER A 177 -4.25 -2.57 -24.94
CA SER A 177 -5.44 -2.48 -25.80
C SER A 177 -5.79 -1.04 -26.19
N GLU A 178 -5.54 -0.06 -25.32
CA GLU A 178 -5.81 1.35 -25.62
C GLU A 178 -4.81 1.93 -26.63
N LEU A 179 -3.56 1.48 -26.59
CA LEU A 179 -2.49 1.95 -27.48
C LEU A 179 -2.71 1.58 -28.96
N ASP A 180 -3.65 0.68 -29.26
CA ASP A 180 -4.09 0.40 -30.63
C ASP A 180 -4.84 1.58 -31.28
N SER A 181 -5.38 2.50 -30.47
CA SER A 181 -6.22 3.62 -30.95
C SER A 181 -5.88 4.98 -30.34
N GLN A 182 -5.04 5.01 -29.30
CA GLN A 182 -4.63 6.23 -28.59
C GLN A 182 -3.12 6.31 -28.49
N THR A 183 -2.59 7.52 -28.43
CA THR A 183 -1.16 7.73 -28.20
C THR A 183 -0.79 7.48 -26.73
N GLU A 184 0.47 7.13 -26.46
CA GLU A 184 1.00 7.00 -25.10
C GLU A 184 0.69 8.23 -24.23
N LYS A 185 0.82 9.43 -24.79
CA LYS A 185 0.51 10.69 -24.11
C LYS A 185 -0.97 10.75 -23.70
N GLN A 186 -1.89 10.35 -24.58
CA GLN A 186 -3.33 10.33 -24.29
C GLN A 186 -3.66 9.36 -23.16
N VAL A 187 -3.15 8.13 -23.23
CA VAL A 187 -3.35 7.12 -22.18
C VAL A 187 -2.76 7.57 -20.85
N THR A 188 -1.57 8.17 -20.88
CA THR A 188 -0.91 8.70 -19.67
C THR A 188 -1.71 9.84 -19.03
N CYS A 189 -2.21 10.80 -19.83
CA CYS A 189 -3.06 11.90 -19.34
C CYS A 189 -4.37 11.38 -18.73
N ARG A 190 -5.01 10.39 -19.36
CA ARG A 190 -6.22 9.74 -18.86
C ARG A 190 -5.96 9.07 -17.50
N LEU A 191 -4.93 8.23 -17.39
CA LEU A 191 -4.57 7.56 -16.13
C LEU A 191 -4.21 8.57 -15.03
N ALA A 192 -3.48 9.64 -15.37
CA ALA A 192 -3.18 10.74 -14.45
C ALA A 192 -4.45 11.39 -13.90
N PHE A 193 -5.39 11.74 -14.79
CA PHE A 193 -6.65 12.35 -14.40
C PHE A 193 -7.50 11.45 -13.50
N GLU A 194 -7.66 10.17 -13.86
CA GLU A 194 -8.51 9.22 -13.13
C GLU A 194 -7.95 8.83 -11.75
N HIS A 195 -6.62 8.71 -11.62
CA HIS A 195 -6.01 8.03 -10.48
C HIS A 195 -5.14 8.90 -9.57
N GLN A 196 -4.94 10.18 -9.89
CA GLN A 196 -4.16 11.10 -9.03
C GLN A 196 -4.67 11.23 -7.59
N ARG A 197 -5.94 10.87 -7.31
CA ARG A 197 -6.53 10.95 -5.96
C ARG A 197 -5.76 10.15 -4.90
N VAL A 198 -5.05 9.10 -5.31
CA VAL A 198 -4.25 8.24 -4.42
C VAL A 198 -2.96 8.91 -3.96
N ILE A 199 -2.55 10.01 -4.61
CA ILE A 199 -1.33 10.74 -4.27
C ILE A 199 -1.56 11.58 -3.01
N PHE A 200 -0.66 11.43 -2.05
CA PHE A 200 -0.62 12.25 -0.86
C PHE A 200 0.82 12.40 -0.35
N ASN A 201 1.35 13.61 -0.50
CA ASN A 201 2.72 13.95 -0.10
C ASN A 201 2.83 14.45 1.36
N GLY A 202 1.69 14.61 2.07
CA GLY A 202 1.61 15.17 3.42
C GLY A 202 1.80 14.16 4.57
N ASN A 203 1.50 14.60 5.79
CA ASN A 203 1.60 13.75 6.99
C ASN A 203 0.44 12.75 7.04
N ASN A 204 0.77 11.46 6.96
CA ASN A 204 -0.20 10.37 6.90
C ASN A 204 -0.80 10.00 8.28
N TYR A 205 -0.35 10.61 9.38
CA TYR A 205 -0.86 10.30 10.73
C TYR A 205 -2.00 11.19 11.21
N THR A 206 -2.33 12.25 10.48
CA THR A 206 -3.27 13.24 10.98
C THR A 206 -4.71 12.81 10.75
N GLN A 207 -5.62 13.25 11.62
CA GLN A 207 -7.05 12.95 11.48
C GLN A 207 -7.62 13.59 10.21
N GLU A 208 -7.12 14.78 9.86
CA GLU A 208 -7.46 15.50 8.64
C GLU A 208 -7.14 14.67 7.39
N TRP A 209 -6.06 13.89 7.39
CA TRP A 209 -5.76 12.98 6.29
C TRP A 209 -6.81 11.87 6.17
N SER A 210 -7.24 11.29 7.29
CA SER A 210 -8.29 10.26 7.27
C SER A 210 -9.60 10.79 6.67
N GLU A 211 -9.99 12.00 7.05
CA GLU A 211 -11.21 12.65 6.54
C GLU A 211 -11.08 13.04 5.07
N GLU A 212 -9.93 13.57 4.67
CA GLU A 212 -9.59 13.88 3.29
C GLU A 212 -9.60 12.64 2.40
N ALA A 213 -8.97 11.55 2.85
CA ALA A 213 -8.93 10.28 2.14
C ALA A 213 -10.33 9.73 1.89
N GLN A 214 -11.20 9.79 2.90
CA GLN A 214 -12.60 9.38 2.76
C GLN A 214 -13.35 10.27 1.76
N ARG A 215 -13.16 11.61 1.80
CA ARG A 215 -13.74 12.54 0.81
C ARG A 215 -13.25 12.25 -0.61
N ARG A 216 -12.01 11.83 -0.79
CA ARG A 216 -11.44 11.40 -2.09
C ARG A 216 -11.95 10.04 -2.56
N GLY A 217 -12.67 9.30 -1.72
CA GLY A 217 -13.11 7.95 -2.00
C GLY A 217 -11.98 6.91 -1.92
N LEU A 218 -10.91 7.19 -1.17
CA LEU A 218 -9.90 6.19 -0.85
C LEU A 218 -10.45 5.17 0.14
N PHE A 219 -9.89 3.96 0.10
CA PHE A 219 -10.33 2.90 0.98
C PHE A 219 -9.87 3.16 2.42
N VAL A 220 -10.83 3.44 3.29
CA VAL A 220 -10.64 3.57 4.74
C VAL A 220 -11.37 2.40 5.41
N SER A 221 -10.62 1.55 6.10
CA SER A 221 -11.19 0.37 6.76
C SER A 221 -11.45 0.63 8.24
N SER A 222 -12.59 0.14 8.71
CA SER A 222 -13.00 0.10 10.12
C SER A 222 -12.36 -1.04 10.92
N SER A 223 -12.09 -2.20 10.32
CA SER A 223 -11.54 -3.36 11.05
C SER A 223 -10.72 -4.34 10.20
N GLN A 224 -9.71 -4.98 10.82
CA GLN A 224 -8.87 -5.99 10.17
C GLN A 224 -9.66 -7.24 9.74
N SER A 225 -10.68 -7.62 10.51
CA SER A 225 -11.52 -8.79 10.20
C SER A 225 -12.39 -8.57 8.96
N GLU A 226 -12.88 -7.34 8.73
CA GLU A 226 -13.58 -6.95 7.50
C GLU A 226 -12.66 -6.99 6.29
N ILE A 227 -11.42 -6.53 6.44
CA ILE A 227 -10.43 -6.55 5.35
C ILE A 227 -10.23 -7.97 4.82
N LEU A 228 -10.21 -8.98 5.69
CA LEU A 228 -9.99 -10.36 5.26
C LEU A 228 -11.02 -10.83 4.23
N ARG A 229 -12.27 -10.35 4.29
CA ARG A 229 -13.31 -10.75 3.33
C ARG A 229 -13.14 -10.13 1.94
N LEU A 230 -12.35 -9.06 1.82
CA LEU A 230 -12.21 -8.30 0.58
C LEU A 230 -11.61 -9.11 -0.57
N ILE A 231 -10.83 -10.16 -0.28
CA ILE A 231 -10.30 -11.05 -1.33
C ILE A 231 -11.39 -11.78 -2.13
N LEU A 232 -12.61 -11.89 -1.58
CA LEU A 232 -13.74 -12.58 -2.22
C LEU A 232 -14.63 -11.64 -3.05
N THR A 233 -14.36 -10.34 -3.08
CA THR A 233 -15.18 -9.40 -3.86
C THR A 233 -14.99 -9.65 -5.36
N PRO A 234 -16.00 -9.36 -6.21
CA PRO A 234 -15.87 -9.53 -7.67
C PRO A 234 -14.69 -8.75 -8.24
N LYS A 235 -14.43 -7.56 -7.70
CA LYS A 235 -13.28 -6.73 -8.05
C LYS A 235 -11.95 -7.43 -7.76
N SER A 236 -11.82 -8.04 -6.57
CA SER A 236 -10.63 -8.80 -6.21
C SER A 236 -10.45 -10.05 -7.07
N VAL A 237 -11.53 -10.77 -7.34
CA VAL A 237 -11.53 -11.95 -8.23
C VAL A 237 -11.06 -11.57 -9.63
N GLY A 238 -11.53 -10.44 -10.18
CA GLY A 238 -11.12 -9.95 -11.49
C GLY A 238 -9.63 -9.61 -11.58
N ILE A 239 -9.03 -9.06 -10.52
CA ILE A 239 -7.58 -8.79 -10.47
C ILE A 239 -6.75 -10.08 -10.59
N PHE A 240 -7.26 -11.19 -10.06
CA PHE A 240 -6.59 -12.49 -10.09
C PHE A 240 -6.99 -13.37 -11.29
N ASP A 241 -7.76 -12.86 -12.24
CA ASP A 241 -8.18 -13.64 -13.41
C ASP A 241 -6.96 -14.14 -14.23
N GLY A 242 -6.94 -15.45 -14.49
CA GLY A 242 -5.79 -16.15 -15.08
C GLY A 242 -4.60 -16.39 -14.14
N ILE A 243 -4.70 -16.02 -12.85
CA ILE A 243 -3.63 -16.18 -11.84
C ILE A 243 -4.09 -17.11 -10.71
N LEU A 244 -5.24 -16.83 -10.08
CA LEU A 244 -5.83 -17.66 -9.04
C LEU A 244 -7.31 -17.90 -9.36
N SER A 245 -7.75 -19.15 -9.21
CA SER A 245 -9.16 -19.51 -9.30
C SER A 245 -9.95 -18.96 -8.12
N GLN A 246 -11.27 -18.83 -8.30
CA GLN A 246 -12.18 -18.44 -7.23
C GLN A 246 -12.08 -19.40 -6.02
N GLN A 247 -11.88 -20.69 -6.25
CA GLN A 247 -11.71 -21.69 -5.20
C GLN A 247 -10.41 -21.46 -4.41
N GLU A 248 -9.31 -21.12 -5.08
CA GLU A 248 -8.05 -20.78 -4.40
C GLU A 248 -8.16 -19.51 -3.56
N LEU A 249 -8.88 -18.49 -4.05
CA LEU A 249 -9.17 -17.28 -3.29
C LEU A 249 -10.00 -17.57 -2.04
N GLN A 250 -11.01 -18.45 -2.14
CA GLN A 250 -11.79 -18.92 -1.00
C GLN A 250 -10.95 -19.68 0.02
N ILE A 251 -10.10 -20.61 -0.41
CA ILE A 251 -9.22 -21.35 0.49
C ILE A 251 -8.26 -20.39 1.19
N ARG A 252 -7.69 -19.43 0.45
CA ARG A 252 -6.79 -18.42 1.00
C ARG A 252 -7.47 -17.56 2.07
N TYR A 253 -8.71 -17.12 1.83
CA TYR A 253 -9.52 -16.43 2.82
C TYR A 253 -9.68 -17.28 4.10
N LEU A 254 -10.10 -18.54 3.96
CA LEU A 254 -10.33 -19.43 5.11
C LEU A 254 -9.07 -19.67 5.92
N VAL A 255 -7.92 -19.89 5.27
CA VAL A 255 -6.63 -20.10 5.93
C VAL A 255 -6.22 -18.85 6.71
N PHE A 256 -6.30 -17.67 6.10
CA PHE A 256 -5.90 -16.42 6.75
C PHE A 256 -6.86 -16.03 7.88
N GLN A 257 -8.15 -16.23 7.71
CA GLN A 257 -9.13 -16.03 8.78
C GLN A 257 -8.85 -16.96 9.96
N LYS A 258 -8.58 -18.25 9.70
CA LYS A 258 -8.22 -19.21 10.75
C LYS A 258 -6.96 -18.79 11.50
N GLN A 259 -5.90 -18.41 10.78
CA GLN A 259 -4.65 -17.93 11.39
C GLN A 259 -4.88 -16.69 12.25
N PHE A 260 -5.66 -15.73 11.75
CA PHE A 260 -6.00 -14.50 12.47
C PHE A 260 -6.69 -14.82 13.81
N VAL A 261 -7.73 -15.67 13.78
CA VAL A 261 -8.47 -16.07 14.98
C VAL A 261 -7.58 -16.88 15.94
N GLN A 262 -6.76 -17.79 15.42
CA GLN A 262 -5.85 -18.60 16.24
C GLN A 262 -4.81 -17.76 16.97
N HIS A 263 -4.23 -16.74 16.33
CA HIS A 263 -3.30 -15.84 17.00
C HIS A 263 -3.95 -15.12 18.17
N GLY A 264 -5.11 -14.49 17.96
CA GLY A 264 -5.84 -13.82 19.04
C GLY A 264 -6.26 -14.77 20.16
N PHE A 265 -6.67 -16.00 19.82
CA PHE A 265 -7.02 -17.02 20.81
C PHE A 265 -5.81 -17.44 21.67
N ILE A 266 -4.63 -17.63 21.05
CA ILE A 266 -3.41 -18.00 21.77
C ILE A 266 -2.99 -16.86 22.71
N GLU A 267 -3.00 -15.61 22.24
CA GLU A 267 -2.64 -14.45 23.07
C GLU A 267 -3.59 -14.27 24.26
N GLY A 268 -4.91 -14.36 24.02
CA GLY A 268 -5.90 -14.26 25.08
C GLY A 268 -5.72 -15.34 26.16
N ASN A 269 -5.52 -16.60 25.75
CA ASN A 269 -5.27 -17.68 26.69
C ASN A 269 -3.94 -17.52 27.45
N LEU A 270 -2.89 -17.05 26.78
CA LEU A 270 -1.61 -16.80 27.44
C LEU A 270 -1.76 -15.73 28.54
N VAL A 271 -2.50 -14.66 28.28
CA VAL A 271 -2.79 -13.63 29.30
C VAL A 271 -3.56 -14.22 30.48
N LEU A 272 -4.62 -14.99 30.23
CA LEU A 272 -5.39 -15.66 31.30
C LEU A 272 -4.52 -16.61 32.12
N GLN A 273 -3.64 -17.37 31.47
CA GLN A 273 -2.70 -18.26 32.13
C GLN A 273 -1.70 -17.48 32.99
N MET A 274 -1.12 -16.39 32.47
CA MET A 274 -0.18 -15.56 33.23
C MET A 274 -0.85 -14.89 34.43
N LEU A 275 -2.08 -14.40 34.29
CA LEU A 275 -2.84 -13.81 35.38
C LEU A 275 -3.08 -14.84 36.50
N SER A 276 -3.62 -16.00 36.15
CA SER A 276 -3.98 -17.05 37.12
C SER A 276 -2.78 -17.70 37.79
N GLN A 277 -1.69 -17.96 37.05
CA GLN A 277 -0.56 -18.74 37.55
C GLN A 277 0.60 -17.89 38.09
N LYS A 278 0.73 -16.62 37.66
CA LYS A 278 1.86 -15.77 38.04
C LYS A 278 1.42 -14.54 38.81
N PHE A 279 0.58 -13.69 38.22
CA PHE A 279 0.28 -12.37 38.79
C PHE A 279 -0.61 -12.46 40.03
N ILE A 280 -1.75 -13.16 39.95
CA ILE A 280 -2.66 -13.30 41.11
C ILE A 280 -1.94 -13.92 42.31
N PRO A 281 -1.25 -15.08 42.18
CA PRO A 281 -0.54 -15.66 43.32
C PRO A 281 0.55 -14.75 43.89
N PHE A 282 1.26 -14.00 43.04
CA PHE A 282 2.26 -13.04 43.50
C PHE A 282 1.63 -11.90 44.30
N ILE A 283 0.58 -11.27 43.76
CA ILE A 283 -0.12 -10.16 44.41
C ILE A 283 -0.74 -10.63 45.74
N SER A 284 -1.42 -11.78 45.76
CA SER A 284 -2.01 -12.33 46.98
C SER A 284 -0.97 -12.54 48.09
N ARG A 285 0.22 -13.05 47.75
CA ARG A 285 1.33 -13.18 48.71
C ARG A 285 1.82 -11.81 49.23
N GLN A 286 1.96 -10.82 48.35
CA GLN A 286 2.38 -9.48 48.76
C GLN A 286 1.38 -8.83 49.70
N VAL A 287 0.08 -8.95 49.40
CA VAL A 287 -1.00 -8.43 50.25
C VAL A 287 -1.01 -9.13 51.61
N ALA A 288 -0.91 -10.48 51.64
CA ALA A 288 -0.88 -11.23 52.90
C ALA A 288 0.32 -10.84 53.80
N ASN A 289 1.49 -10.65 53.19
CA ASN A 289 2.69 -10.20 53.91
C ASN A 289 2.53 -8.79 54.47
N ALA A 290 1.93 -7.87 53.70
CA ALA A 290 1.71 -6.50 54.14
C ALA A 290 0.70 -6.38 55.29
N VAL A 291 -0.31 -7.27 55.35
CA VAL A 291 -1.29 -7.34 56.46
C VAL A 291 -0.68 -7.96 57.72
N SER A 292 0.39 -8.75 57.58
CA SER A 292 1.06 -9.42 58.70
C SER A 292 2.15 -8.55 59.36
N GLN A 293 2.43 -7.37 58.81
CA GLN A 293 3.35 -6.35 59.35
C GLN A 293 2.56 -5.26 60.05
#